data_AF-A0AAJ5WQK7-F1
#
_entry.id   AF-A0AAJ5WQK7-F1
#
_cell.length_a   1.000
_cell.length_b   1.000
_cell.length_c   1.000
_cell.angle_alpha   90.00
_cell.angle_beta   90.00
_cell.angle_gamma   90.00
#
_symmetry.space_group_name_H-M   'P 1'
#
loop_
_entity.id
_entity.type
_entity.pdbx_description
1 polymer ?
#
loop_
_entity_poly.entity_id
_entity_poly.type
_entity_poly.pdbx_seq_one_letter_code
_entity_poly.pdbx_strand_id
1 'polypeptide(L)'
;MNWLKLADGVTGLFPKKVQVVLTYGNSGQEIGKYKLPEEFLPEKYDKPTVIEIQNQAWRITKATLVRDKTYLRSRKLLFEVEEMTSYEQGSRHLAPTTAFPSPLLGPKSLFSGPDLGMPAENWRQIEFLPTSLLPVIQEEIAIIEASLQPGVHADPLLGYDSLHIRERIGHSNLELPLTDLQQMIGGSETGSVQITAHEYVQQSFFFSTLNYRYYGIVLDGIIKDLSIEAFDSPDDEFMTVLESFGLMLVDWCNARMILNEIAETPENAPAIVSPDSIL
;
A
#
# COMPACT_ATOMS: atom_id res chain seq x y z
N MET A 1 1.46 -1.21 3.78
CA MET A 1 2.22 -1.62 4.97
C MET A 1 3.52 -2.26 4.49
N ASN A 2 4.68 -1.83 4.97
CA ASN A 2 6.00 -2.24 4.44
C ASN A 2 6.30 -3.69 4.84
N TRP A 3 6.35 -4.60 3.86
CA TRP A 3 6.83 -5.96 4.03
C TRP A 3 8.25 -6.02 3.49
N LEU A 4 9.22 -6.31 4.34
CA LEU A 4 10.57 -6.55 3.87
C LEU A 4 10.87 -8.04 3.88
N LYS A 5 10.83 -8.61 2.66
CA LYS A 5 11.44 -9.90 2.39
C LYS A 5 12.96 -9.70 2.28
N LEU A 6 13.70 -10.53 3.02
CA LEU A 6 15.16 -10.60 2.94
C LEU A 6 15.57 -11.15 1.58
N ALA A 7 16.20 -10.32 0.74
CA ALA A 7 16.94 -10.77 -0.42
C ALA A 7 18.38 -10.24 -0.33
N ASP A 8 19.34 -11.15 -0.34
CA ASP A 8 20.76 -10.83 -0.47
C ASP A 8 21.03 -10.20 -1.84
N GLY A 9 21.55 -8.97 -1.88
CA GLY A 9 21.97 -8.40 -3.15
C GLY A 9 22.37 -6.93 -3.16
N VAL A 10 23.68 -6.70 -3.22
CA VAL A 10 24.39 -5.53 -3.77
C VAL A 10 24.56 -4.31 -2.86
N THR A 11 25.83 -4.15 -2.51
CA THR A 11 26.50 -3.09 -1.75
C THR A 11 26.44 -1.72 -2.43
N GLY A 12 25.79 -0.77 -1.76
CA GLY A 12 26.08 0.66 -1.86
C GLY A 12 25.85 1.30 -0.48
N LEU A 13 26.92 1.70 0.19
CA LEU A 13 26.95 2.41 1.50
C LEU A 13 26.24 1.67 2.65
N PHE A 14 27.01 1.19 3.63
CA PHE A 14 26.50 0.45 4.80
C PHE A 14 25.19 1.05 5.33
N PRO A 15 24.06 0.31 5.26
CA PRO A 15 22.78 0.85 5.69
C PRO A 15 22.86 1.13 7.20
N LYS A 16 22.28 2.26 7.63
CA LYS A 16 22.26 2.63 9.04
C LYS A 16 21.51 1.56 9.81
N LYS A 17 22.22 0.75 10.59
CA LYS A 17 21.61 -0.30 11.41
C LYS A 17 21.06 0.30 12.70
N VAL A 18 19.78 0.09 12.93
CA VAL A 18 19.06 0.44 14.16
C VAL A 18 19.05 -0.80 15.07
N GLN A 19 19.38 -0.61 16.34
CA GLN A 19 19.28 -1.70 17.31
C GLN A 19 17.82 -1.82 17.77
N VAL A 20 17.25 -3.00 17.61
CA VAL A 20 15.86 -3.29 18.01
C VAL A 20 15.89 -4.34 19.11
N VAL A 21 15.16 -4.08 20.20
CA VAL A 21 14.96 -5.03 21.29
C VAL A 21 13.50 -5.43 21.29
N LEU A 22 13.23 -6.74 21.18
CA LEU A 22 11.88 -7.29 21.27
C LEU A 22 11.61 -7.76 22.69
N THR A 23 10.45 -7.40 23.22
CA THR A 23 9.93 -7.86 24.51
C THR A 23 8.50 -8.33 24.33
N TYR A 24 8.07 -9.39 25.00
CA TYR A 24 6.67 -9.80 25.00
C TYR A 24 5.79 -8.71 25.64
N GLY A 25 4.71 -8.30 24.99
CA GLY A 25 3.82 -7.25 25.50
C GLY A 25 3.14 -7.61 26.82
N ASN A 26 2.85 -8.89 27.06
CA ASN A 26 2.15 -9.36 28.26
C ASN A 26 3.03 -9.47 29.53
N SER A 27 4.34 -9.65 29.37
CA SER A 27 5.26 -9.99 30.45
C SER A 27 6.49 -9.09 30.54
N GLY A 28 6.75 -8.30 29.50
CA GLY A 28 7.97 -7.49 29.37
C GLY A 28 9.25 -8.32 29.23
N GLN A 29 9.14 -9.64 29.10
CA GLN A 29 10.31 -10.52 28.97
C GLN A 29 11.00 -10.27 27.62
N GLU A 30 12.32 -10.08 27.66
CA GLU A 30 13.14 -9.92 26.45
C GLU A 30 13.10 -11.21 25.62
N ILE A 31 12.70 -11.07 24.36
CA ILE A 31 12.74 -12.11 23.33
C ILE A 31 14.14 -12.12 22.72
N GLY A 32 14.65 -10.94 22.34
CA GLY A 32 15.97 -10.82 21.73
C GLY A 32 16.36 -9.41 21.33
N LYS A 33 17.61 -9.28 20.88
CA LYS A 33 18.20 -8.04 20.37
C LYS A 33 18.67 -8.24 18.94
N TYR A 34 18.20 -7.39 18.05
CA TYR A 34 18.45 -7.47 16.61
C TYR A 34 19.03 -6.16 16.09
N LYS A 35 19.75 -6.24 14.97
CA LYS A 35 20.21 -5.06 14.23
C LYS A 35 19.52 -5.06 12.87
N LEU A 36 18.52 -4.21 12.74
CA LEU A 36 17.74 -4.07 11.51
C LEU A 36 18.24 -2.85 10.74
N PRO A 37 18.38 -2.92 9.42
CA PRO A 37 18.65 -1.72 8.63
C PRO A 37 17.45 -0.76 8.71
N GLU A 38 17.69 0.56 8.63
CA GLU A 38 16.67 1.60 8.85
C GLU A 38 15.54 1.53 7.82
N GLU A 39 15.84 1.12 6.60
CA GLU A 39 14.86 0.87 5.53
C GLU A 39 13.88 -0.27 5.87
N PHE A 40 14.18 -1.10 6.86
CA PHE A 40 13.30 -2.17 7.33
C PHE A 40 12.31 -1.71 8.41
N LEU A 41 12.43 -0.46 8.85
CA LEU A 41 11.63 0.09 9.91
C LEU A 41 10.66 1.12 9.33
N PRO A 42 9.41 1.15 9.79
CA PRO A 42 8.51 2.20 9.37
C PRO A 42 9.05 3.54 9.90
N GLU A 43 8.88 4.60 9.10
CA GLU A 43 9.27 5.95 9.50
C GLU A 43 8.49 6.42 10.75
N LYS A 44 7.23 5.97 10.87
CA LYS A 44 6.32 6.24 11.97
C LYS A 44 5.60 4.96 12.42
N TYR A 45 5.31 4.89 13.72
CA TYR A 45 4.61 3.78 14.37
C TYR A 45 3.17 4.20 14.69
N ASP A 46 2.45 4.65 13.67
CA ASP A 46 1.10 5.24 13.74
C ASP A 46 0.03 4.36 13.09
N LYS A 47 0.37 3.11 12.78
CA LYS A 47 -0.52 2.10 12.22
C LYS A 47 -0.06 0.70 12.61
N PRO A 48 -0.94 -0.32 12.57
CA PRO A 48 -0.57 -1.70 12.86
C PRO A 48 0.66 -2.11 12.07
N THR A 49 1.64 -2.66 12.75
CA THR A 49 2.92 -3.02 12.15
C THR A 49 3.28 -4.45 12.57
N VAL A 50 3.62 -5.27 11.59
CA VAL A 50 4.11 -6.63 11.77
C VAL A 50 5.53 -6.67 11.24
N ILE A 51 6.43 -7.29 11.99
CA ILE A 51 7.81 -7.52 11.60
C ILE A 51 8.07 -9.02 11.59
N GLU A 52 8.81 -9.48 10.59
CA GLU A 52 9.25 -10.87 10.52
C GLU A 52 10.70 -10.97 10.97
N ILE A 53 10.95 -11.77 12.00
CA ILE A 53 12.30 -12.02 12.51
C ILE A 53 12.44 -13.53 12.71
N GLN A 54 13.47 -14.11 12.08
CA GLN A 54 13.76 -15.56 12.16
C GLN A 54 12.56 -16.42 11.73
N ASN A 55 11.89 -16.05 10.63
CA ASN A 55 10.70 -16.72 10.09
C ASN A 55 9.50 -16.73 11.05
N GLN A 56 9.47 -15.82 12.01
CA GLN A 56 8.34 -15.63 12.91
C GLN A 56 7.82 -14.21 12.79
N ALA A 57 6.51 -14.10 12.57
CA ALA A 57 5.81 -12.83 12.46
C ALA A 57 5.40 -12.31 13.85
N TRP A 58 5.91 -11.14 14.18
CA TRP A 58 5.69 -10.43 15.43
C TRP A 58 4.91 -9.15 15.17
N ARG A 59 3.77 -9.02 15.82
CA ARG A 59 3.03 -7.76 15.82
C ARG A 59 3.62 -6.81 16.83
N ILE A 60 3.91 -5.58 16.44
CA ILE A 60 4.31 -4.52 17.36
C ILE A 60 3.05 -3.96 18.03
N THR A 61 2.97 -4.09 19.35
CA THR A 61 1.90 -3.48 20.17
C THR A 61 2.32 -2.14 20.76
N LYS A 62 3.63 -1.90 20.90
CA LYS A 62 4.18 -0.62 21.34
C LYS A 62 5.59 -0.42 20.84
N ALA A 63 5.90 0.79 20.38
CA ALA A 63 7.24 1.17 19.93
C ALA A 63 7.79 2.35 20.75
N THR A 64 8.92 2.17 21.40
CA THR A 64 9.58 3.22 22.21
C THR A 64 11.00 3.49 21.70
N LEU A 65 11.29 4.75 21.38
CA LEU A 65 12.65 5.19 21.07
C LEU A 65 13.45 5.40 22.36
N VAL A 66 14.48 4.58 22.54
CA VAL A 66 15.41 4.70 23.67
C VAL A 66 16.50 5.71 23.30
N ARG A 67 16.37 6.94 23.82
CA ARG A 67 17.45 7.94 23.77
C ARG A 67 18.43 7.68 24.91
N ASP A 68 19.45 6.86 24.66
CA ASP A 68 20.55 6.69 25.61
C ASP A 68 21.54 7.87 25.46
N LYS A 69 21.83 8.58 26.56
CA LYS A 69 22.74 9.74 26.60
C LYS A 69 24.18 9.39 26.17
N THR A 70 24.51 8.09 26.17
CA THR A 70 25.86 7.57 25.89
C THR A 70 26.07 7.26 24.40
N TYR A 71 25.00 7.17 23.60
CA TYR A 71 25.05 6.75 22.21
C TYR A 71 24.55 7.86 21.27
N LEU A 72 25.41 8.86 21.03
CA LEU A 72 25.16 9.95 20.08
C LEU A 72 24.98 9.50 18.61
N ARG A 73 25.19 8.20 18.29
CA ARG A 73 25.22 7.70 16.90
C ARG A 73 24.29 6.53 16.57
N SER A 74 23.76 5.78 17.53
CA SER A 74 22.92 4.60 17.24
C SER A 74 21.51 4.74 17.84
N ARG A 75 20.50 4.79 16.98
CA ARG A 75 19.09 4.71 17.39
C ARG A 75 18.84 3.30 17.97
N LYS A 76 18.21 3.25 19.15
CA LYS A 76 17.76 2.02 19.78
C LYS A 76 16.24 2.07 19.93
N LEU A 77 15.55 1.06 19.43
CA LEU A 77 14.10 0.89 19.54
C LEU A 77 13.81 -0.28 20.47
N LEU A 78 12.82 -0.10 21.33
CA LEU A 78 12.21 -1.15 22.13
C LEU A 78 10.81 -1.41 21.56
N PHE A 79 10.57 -2.65 21.14
CA PHE A 79 9.27 -3.12 20.68
C PHE A 79 8.67 -4.07 21.71
N GLU A 80 7.50 -3.72 22.21
CA GLU A 80 6.62 -4.68 22.84
C GLU A 80 5.85 -5.38 21.71
N VAL A 81 5.87 -6.71 21.70
CA VAL A 81 5.33 -7.52 20.60
C VAL A 81 4.47 -8.68 21.07
N GLU A 82 3.62 -9.16 20.17
CA GLU A 82 2.81 -10.37 20.31
C GLU A 82 2.97 -11.27 19.08
N GLU A 83 2.85 -12.58 19.24
CA GLU A 83 2.90 -13.52 18.12
C GLU A 83 1.64 -13.41 17.25
N MET A 84 1.80 -13.38 15.93
CA MET A 84 0.65 -13.31 15.00
C MET A 84 -0.29 -14.52 15.10
N THR A 85 0.21 -15.70 15.48
CA THR A 85 -0.63 -16.89 15.74
C THR A 85 -1.64 -16.68 16.86
N SER A 86 -1.33 -15.79 17.81
CA SER A 86 -2.25 -15.41 18.90
C SER A 86 -3.27 -14.35 18.45
N TYR A 87 -3.00 -13.64 17.35
CA TYR A 87 -3.84 -12.57 16.83
C TYR A 87 -5.00 -13.06 15.97
N GLU A 88 -4.94 -14.26 15.39
CA GLU A 88 -6.13 -14.86 14.74
C GLU A 88 -7.32 -15.01 15.71
N GLN A 89 -7.09 -14.85 17.03
CA GLN A 89 -8.13 -14.79 18.07
C GLN A 89 -8.51 -13.37 18.51
N GLY A 90 -7.91 -12.32 17.95
CA GLY A 90 -8.14 -10.91 18.29
C GLY A 90 -9.22 -10.25 17.41
N SER A 91 -9.99 -9.32 17.99
CA SER A 91 -11.11 -8.61 17.33
C SER A 91 -10.71 -7.38 16.50
N ARG A 92 -9.42 -7.16 16.26
CA ARG A 92 -8.90 -5.94 15.62
C ARG A 92 -8.53 -6.23 14.17
N HIS A 93 -8.38 -5.20 13.36
CA HIS A 93 -7.94 -5.30 11.97
C HIS A 93 -6.60 -4.59 11.74
N LEU A 94 -5.78 -5.12 10.82
CA LEU A 94 -4.46 -4.54 10.46
C LEU A 94 -4.57 -3.39 9.46
N ALA A 95 -5.67 -3.34 8.70
CA ALA A 95 -6.00 -2.26 7.79
C ALA A 95 -7.39 -1.70 8.14
N PRO A 96 -7.65 -0.41 7.89
CA PRO A 96 -8.95 0.20 8.15
C PRO A 96 -10.00 -0.24 7.13
N THR A 97 -9.55 -0.75 5.98
CA THR A 97 -10.42 -1.14 4.88
C THR A 97 -9.86 -2.32 4.09
N THR A 98 -10.71 -3.03 3.37
CA THR A 98 -10.34 -4.10 2.45
C THR A 98 -11.06 -3.96 1.11
N ALA A 99 -10.40 -4.44 0.05
CA ALA A 99 -10.97 -4.43 -1.30
C ALA A 99 -12.11 -5.43 -1.42
N PHE A 100 -13.08 -5.10 -2.27
CA PHE A 100 -14.12 -6.02 -2.71
C PHE A 100 -14.10 -6.11 -4.25
N PRO A 101 -14.28 -7.31 -4.84
CA PRO A 101 -14.26 -8.60 -4.15
C PRO A 101 -12.86 -8.94 -3.62
N SER A 102 -12.80 -9.85 -2.66
CA SER A 102 -11.52 -10.42 -2.23
C SER A 102 -10.87 -11.19 -3.40
N PRO A 103 -9.53 -11.20 -3.50
CA PRO A 103 -8.85 -11.89 -4.58
C PRO A 103 -9.15 -13.39 -4.54
N LEU A 104 -9.42 -13.98 -5.70
CA LEU A 104 -9.49 -15.43 -5.82
C LEU A 104 -8.08 -16.02 -5.70
N LEU A 105 -7.90 -17.02 -4.85
CA LEU A 105 -6.61 -17.66 -4.64
C LEU A 105 -6.50 -19.01 -5.37
N GLY A 106 -5.29 -19.38 -5.77
CA GLY A 106 -5.02 -20.66 -6.42
C GLY A 106 -3.54 -21.07 -6.31
N PRO A 107 -3.23 -22.35 -6.54
CA PRO A 107 -1.88 -22.88 -6.31
C PRO A 107 -0.89 -22.56 -7.45
N LYS A 108 -1.34 -21.89 -8.52
CA LYS A 108 -0.58 -21.74 -9.76
C LYS A 108 -0.29 -20.27 -10.06
N SER A 109 0.99 -19.96 -10.25
CA SER A 109 1.44 -18.69 -10.81
C SER A 109 1.04 -18.58 -12.28
N LEU A 110 0.54 -17.40 -12.69
CA LEU A 110 0.19 -17.12 -14.09
C LEU A 110 1.45 -16.96 -14.96
N PHE A 111 2.47 -16.31 -14.39
CA PHE A 111 3.74 -16.02 -15.04
C PHE A 111 4.89 -16.87 -14.47
N SER A 112 5.97 -17.01 -15.24
CA SER A 112 7.17 -17.74 -14.80
C SER A 112 8.26 -16.85 -14.19
N GLY A 113 8.02 -15.54 -14.10
CA GLY A 113 8.96 -14.57 -13.51
C GLY A 113 8.95 -14.57 -11.98
N PRO A 114 9.63 -13.60 -11.35
CA PRO A 114 9.70 -13.49 -9.89
C PRO A 114 8.34 -13.12 -9.29
N ASP A 115 7.96 -13.77 -8.20
CA ASP A 115 6.68 -13.52 -7.54
C ASP A 115 6.76 -12.33 -6.57
N LEU A 116 5.71 -11.50 -6.55
CA LEU A 116 5.52 -10.48 -5.53
C LEU A 116 4.78 -11.07 -4.33
N GLY A 117 5.48 -11.25 -3.22
CA GLY A 117 4.84 -11.62 -1.96
C GLY A 117 4.18 -10.42 -1.28
N MET A 118 2.88 -10.49 -1.02
CA MET A 118 2.18 -9.49 -0.22
C MET A 118 1.10 -10.15 0.65
N PRO A 119 0.83 -9.61 1.84
CA PRO A 119 -0.28 -10.10 2.65
C PRO A 119 -1.65 -9.70 2.13
N ALA A 120 -2.66 -10.49 2.47
CA ALA A 120 -4.01 -10.38 1.93
C ALA A 120 -4.63 -8.99 2.20
N GLU A 121 -4.37 -8.43 3.39
CA GLU A 121 -4.85 -7.12 3.81
C GLU A 121 -4.24 -5.95 3.01
N ASN A 122 -3.10 -6.17 2.33
CA ASN A 122 -2.49 -5.16 1.48
C ASN A 122 -3.04 -5.15 0.05
N TRP A 123 -3.86 -6.13 -0.32
CA TRP A 123 -4.40 -6.24 -1.66
C TRP A 123 -5.22 -5.00 -2.04
N ARG A 124 -4.83 -4.34 -3.14
CA ARG A 124 -5.49 -3.15 -3.72
C ARG A 124 -5.67 -2.01 -2.71
N GLN A 125 -4.73 -1.80 -1.79
CA GLN A 125 -4.78 -0.67 -0.83
C GLN A 125 -4.27 0.65 -1.41
N ILE A 126 -3.43 0.60 -2.44
CA ILE A 126 -3.03 1.76 -3.23
C ILE A 126 -3.33 1.44 -4.69
N GLU A 127 -4.44 1.97 -5.19
CA GLU A 127 -5.06 1.53 -6.44
C GLU A 127 -5.24 2.69 -7.42
N PHE A 128 -5.05 2.39 -8.71
CA PHE A 128 -5.41 3.30 -9.79
C PHE A 128 -6.85 3.07 -10.23
N LEU A 129 -7.64 4.13 -10.25
CA LEU A 129 -9.07 4.09 -10.57
C LEU A 129 -9.42 5.11 -11.67
N PRO A 130 -10.38 4.82 -12.55
CA PRO A 130 -10.87 5.79 -13.54
C PRO A 130 -11.46 7.03 -12.87
N THR A 131 -11.13 8.22 -13.38
CA THR A 131 -11.66 9.52 -12.89
C THR A 131 -13.19 9.60 -12.85
N SER A 132 -13.89 8.79 -13.66
CA SER A 132 -15.35 8.66 -13.62
C SER A 132 -15.91 8.12 -12.31
N LEU A 133 -15.09 7.45 -11.48
CA LEU A 133 -15.49 6.95 -10.16
C LEU A 133 -15.32 7.99 -9.03
N LEU A 134 -14.89 9.22 -9.34
CA LEU A 134 -14.57 10.25 -8.36
C LEU A 134 -15.66 10.45 -7.28
N PRO A 135 -16.96 10.57 -7.61
CA PRO A 135 -17.99 10.75 -6.59
C PRO A 135 -18.07 9.58 -5.60
N VAL A 136 -17.96 8.34 -6.10
CA VAL A 136 -18.02 7.13 -5.27
C VAL A 136 -16.78 7.04 -4.38
N ILE A 137 -15.61 7.35 -4.92
CA ILE A 137 -14.34 7.34 -4.18
C ILE A 137 -14.37 8.37 -3.04
N GLN A 138 -14.90 9.57 -3.28
CA GLN A 138 -15.02 10.59 -2.25
C GLN A 138 -15.90 10.12 -1.07
N GLU A 139 -17.00 9.44 -1.36
CA GLU A 139 -17.86 8.87 -0.32
C GLU A 139 -17.18 7.74 0.46
N GLU A 140 -16.45 6.86 -0.23
CA GLU A 140 -15.67 5.79 0.41
C GLU A 140 -14.54 6.34 1.29
N ILE A 141 -13.82 7.34 0.80
CA ILE A 141 -12.77 8.05 1.55
C ILE A 141 -13.35 8.66 2.82
N ALA A 142 -14.49 9.34 2.77
CA ALA A 142 -15.10 9.95 3.95
C ALA A 142 -15.45 8.92 5.05
N ILE A 143 -15.88 7.71 4.66
CA ILE A 143 -16.14 6.62 5.62
C ILE A 143 -14.83 6.16 6.27
N ILE A 144 -13.78 5.98 5.47
CA ILE A 144 -12.48 5.54 5.98
C ILE A 144 -11.84 6.62 6.85
N GLU A 145 -11.88 7.90 6.46
CA GLU A 145 -11.37 9.02 7.26
C GLU A 145 -11.96 9.05 8.67
N ALA A 146 -13.27 8.77 8.80
CA ALA A 146 -13.92 8.69 10.10
C ALA A 146 -13.29 7.60 11.00
N SER A 147 -12.84 6.49 10.42
CA SER A 147 -12.14 5.42 11.14
C SER A 147 -10.70 5.76 11.51
N LEU A 148 -10.09 6.75 10.84
CA LEU A 148 -8.71 7.19 11.06
C LEU A 148 -8.59 8.35 12.07
N GLN A 149 -9.71 8.94 12.51
CA GLN A 149 -9.72 10.10 13.39
C GLN A 149 -8.98 9.84 14.72
N PRO A 150 -8.11 10.76 15.18
CA PRO A 150 -7.45 10.65 16.47
C PRO A 150 -8.45 10.49 17.63
N GLY A 151 -8.22 9.53 18.51
CA GLY A 151 -9.07 9.26 19.67
C GLY A 151 -10.18 8.24 19.43
N VAL A 152 -10.40 7.78 18.19
CA VAL A 152 -11.24 6.60 17.91
C VAL A 152 -10.54 5.33 18.39
N HIS A 153 -9.22 5.24 18.23
CA HIS A 153 -8.40 4.13 18.70
C HIS A 153 -7.51 4.58 19.86
N ALA A 154 -7.51 3.82 20.96
CA ALA A 154 -6.69 4.12 22.14
C ALA A 154 -5.18 4.00 21.86
N ASP A 155 -4.79 3.12 20.93
CA ASP A 155 -3.42 2.96 20.46
C ASP A 155 -3.43 2.52 18.97
N PRO A 156 -2.82 3.31 18.06
CA PRO A 156 -2.83 3.00 16.62
C PRO A 156 -2.09 1.70 16.24
N LEU A 157 -1.19 1.20 17.09
CA LEU A 157 -0.49 -0.07 16.85
C LEU A 157 -1.39 -1.29 17.11
N LEU A 158 -2.39 -1.13 17.99
CA LEU A 158 -3.36 -2.16 18.34
C LEU A 158 -4.46 -2.35 17.29
N GLY A 159 -4.45 -1.57 16.22
CA GLY A 159 -5.28 -1.77 15.03
C GLY A 159 -6.72 -1.34 15.17
N TYR A 160 -7.45 -1.54 14.08
CA TYR A 160 -8.75 -0.92 13.85
C TYR A 160 -9.86 -1.78 14.46
N ASP A 161 -10.81 -1.13 15.13
CA ASP A 161 -12.03 -1.77 15.67
C ASP A 161 -13.00 -2.25 14.60
N SER A 162 -12.93 -1.65 13.40
CA SER A 162 -13.82 -1.93 12.29
C SER A 162 -13.04 -2.03 11.00
N LEU A 163 -13.50 -2.91 10.11
CA LEU A 163 -13.00 -3.03 8.75
C LEU A 163 -14.06 -2.55 7.77
N HIS A 164 -13.76 -1.49 7.01
CA HIS A 164 -14.63 -1.02 5.95
C HIS A 164 -14.42 -1.82 4.65
N ILE A 165 -15.47 -2.42 4.10
CA ILE A 165 -15.40 -3.21 2.85
C ILE A 165 -15.83 -2.31 1.68
N ARG A 166 -14.96 -2.16 0.67
CA ARG A 166 -15.18 -1.26 -0.48
C ARG A 166 -16.08 -1.88 -1.56
N GLU A 167 -17.30 -2.28 -1.21
CA GLU A 167 -18.23 -2.97 -2.11
C GLU A 167 -18.58 -2.13 -3.35
N ARG A 168 -18.70 -0.80 -3.19
CA ARG A 168 -19.09 0.12 -4.26
C ARG A 168 -17.99 0.41 -5.28
N ILE A 169 -16.73 0.17 -4.90
CA ILE A 169 -15.59 0.29 -5.80
C ILE A 169 -15.50 -0.95 -6.70
N GLY A 170 -15.70 -2.14 -6.15
CA GLY A 170 -15.67 -3.38 -6.93
C GLY A 170 -14.34 -3.56 -7.67
N HIS A 171 -14.38 -4.10 -8.89
CA HIS A 171 -13.22 -4.08 -9.80
C HIS A 171 -13.15 -2.74 -10.55
N SER A 172 -11.92 -2.27 -10.79
CA SER A 172 -11.67 -1.06 -11.59
C SER A 172 -12.09 -1.24 -13.05
N ASN A 173 -12.11 -2.49 -13.53
CA ASN A 173 -12.48 -2.89 -14.89
C ASN A 173 -11.75 -2.10 -15.98
N LEU A 174 -10.46 -1.85 -15.76
CA LEU A 174 -9.63 -1.13 -16.72
C LEU A 174 -9.60 -1.87 -18.08
N GLU A 175 -9.31 -1.12 -19.13
CA GLU A 175 -9.12 -1.63 -20.49
C GLU A 175 -7.73 -1.27 -21.00
N LEU A 176 -6.72 -1.55 -20.17
CA LEU A 176 -5.34 -1.19 -20.43
C LEU A 176 -4.53 -2.43 -20.84
N PRO A 177 -3.97 -2.50 -22.05
CA PRO A 177 -3.04 -3.56 -22.40
C PRO A 177 -1.81 -3.55 -21.48
N LEU A 178 -1.48 -4.70 -20.88
CA LEU A 178 -0.33 -4.84 -19.98
C LEU A 178 0.98 -4.48 -20.68
N THR A 179 1.12 -4.88 -21.94
CA THR A 179 2.31 -4.60 -22.76
C THR A 179 2.52 -3.10 -22.99
N ASP A 180 1.43 -2.36 -23.17
CA ASP A 180 1.50 -0.92 -23.47
C ASP A 180 1.92 -0.15 -22.23
N LEU A 181 1.37 -0.50 -21.07
CA LEU A 181 1.82 0.03 -19.79
C LEU A 181 3.31 -0.27 -19.58
N GLN A 182 3.72 -1.53 -19.69
CA GLN A 182 5.13 -1.91 -19.47
C GLN A 182 6.09 -1.19 -20.42
N GLN A 183 5.75 -1.07 -21.70
CA GLN A 183 6.59 -0.36 -22.66
C GLN A 183 6.71 1.14 -22.35
N MET A 184 5.61 1.76 -21.89
CA MET A 184 5.55 3.19 -21.59
C MET A 184 6.46 3.57 -20.42
N ILE A 185 6.42 2.81 -19.33
CA ILE A 185 7.14 3.12 -18.09
C ILE A 185 8.41 2.29 -17.88
N GLY A 186 8.84 1.55 -18.90
CA GLY A 186 10.06 0.74 -18.83
C GLY A 186 9.96 -0.44 -17.85
N GLY A 187 8.77 -1.02 -17.72
CA GLY A 187 8.53 -2.20 -16.89
C GLY A 187 9.33 -3.42 -17.37
N SER A 188 9.93 -4.12 -16.41
CA SER A 188 10.66 -5.36 -16.67
C SER A 188 10.18 -6.47 -15.74
N GLU A 189 10.41 -7.71 -16.15
CA GLU A 189 10.13 -8.95 -15.39
C GLU A 189 8.68 -9.07 -14.90
N THR A 190 7.87 -9.89 -15.59
CA THR A 190 6.48 -10.13 -15.19
C THR A 190 6.36 -11.39 -14.35
N GLY A 191 5.80 -11.25 -13.16
CA GLY A 191 5.49 -12.33 -12.24
C GLY A 191 4.03 -12.31 -11.79
N SER A 192 3.72 -13.12 -10.77
CA SER A 192 2.39 -13.15 -10.15
C SER A 192 2.44 -12.64 -8.71
N VAL A 193 1.28 -12.33 -8.15
CA VAL A 193 1.16 -11.95 -6.75
C VAL A 193 0.90 -13.18 -5.90
N GLN A 194 1.72 -13.38 -4.88
CA GLN A 194 1.67 -14.46 -3.92
C GLN A 194 1.19 -13.94 -2.55
N ILE A 195 0.09 -14.51 -2.02
CA ILE A 195 -0.48 -14.11 -0.73
C ILE A 195 0.06 -14.95 0.43
N THR A 196 0.19 -16.26 0.20
CA THR A 196 0.77 -17.21 1.17
C THR A 196 1.88 -18.00 0.49
N ALA A 197 2.67 -18.76 1.24
CA ALA A 197 3.75 -19.58 0.66
C ALA A 197 3.30 -20.54 -0.46
N HIS A 198 1.99 -20.84 -0.55
CA HIS A 198 1.43 -21.82 -1.49
C HIS A 198 0.27 -21.29 -2.34
N GLU A 199 -0.12 -20.02 -2.16
CA GLU A 199 -1.28 -19.46 -2.85
C GLU A 199 -0.97 -18.14 -3.55
N TYR A 200 -1.40 -18.09 -4.80
CA TYR A 200 -1.30 -16.96 -5.71
C TYR A 200 -2.67 -16.34 -5.90
N VAL A 201 -2.70 -15.02 -6.10
CA VAL A 201 -3.89 -14.37 -6.64
C VAL A 201 -4.08 -14.85 -8.08
N GLN A 202 -5.21 -15.46 -8.37
CA GLN A 202 -5.54 -15.92 -9.72
C GLN A 202 -5.59 -14.74 -10.67
N GLN A 203 -5.06 -14.94 -11.88
CA GLN A 203 -5.01 -13.90 -12.91
C GLN A 203 -4.25 -12.64 -12.50
N SER A 204 -3.38 -12.74 -11.51
CA SER A 204 -2.57 -11.60 -11.10
C SER A 204 -1.35 -11.42 -11.99
N PHE A 205 -0.91 -10.17 -12.09
CA PHE A 205 0.39 -9.82 -12.60
C PHE A 205 1.13 -8.96 -11.57
N PHE A 206 2.45 -8.94 -11.71
CA PHE A 206 3.34 -7.99 -11.07
C PHE A 206 4.47 -7.65 -12.05
N PHE A 207 4.94 -6.41 -12.04
CA PHE A 207 6.22 -6.03 -12.65
C PHE A 207 6.84 -4.86 -11.89
N SER A 208 8.14 -4.66 -12.09
CA SER A 208 8.87 -3.55 -11.46
C SER A 208 9.38 -2.56 -12.51
N THR A 209 9.38 -1.29 -12.12
CA THR A 209 10.11 -0.20 -12.77
C THR A 209 11.26 0.23 -11.85
N LEU A 210 11.91 1.35 -12.18
CA LEU A 210 12.90 1.96 -11.29
C LEU A 210 12.25 2.48 -10.00
N ASN A 211 11.03 2.99 -10.09
CA ASN A 211 10.41 3.76 -9.01
C ASN A 211 9.30 2.98 -8.29
N TYR A 212 8.60 2.09 -8.99
CA TYR A 212 7.42 1.43 -8.44
C TYR A 212 7.35 -0.07 -8.74
N ARG A 213 6.53 -0.73 -7.94
CA ARG A 213 6.14 -2.13 -8.11
C ARG A 213 4.65 -2.16 -8.40
N TYR A 214 4.30 -2.40 -9.66
CA TYR A 214 2.91 -2.46 -10.12
C TYR A 214 2.40 -3.88 -10.05
N TYR A 215 1.13 -4.01 -9.69
CA TYR A 215 0.46 -5.30 -9.64
C TYR A 215 -1.04 -5.13 -9.87
N GLY A 216 -1.73 -6.25 -10.05
CA GLY A 216 -3.19 -6.24 -10.12
C GLY A 216 -3.71 -7.47 -10.83
N ILE A 217 -4.83 -7.33 -11.51
CA ILE A 217 -5.48 -8.41 -12.27
C ILE A 217 -5.35 -8.16 -13.76
N VAL A 218 -5.01 -9.20 -14.52
CA VAL A 218 -4.93 -9.19 -15.98
C VAL A 218 -5.76 -10.34 -16.55
N LEU A 219 -6.59 -10.05 -17.54
CA LEU A 219 -7.36 -11.04 -18.30
C LEU A 219 -7.07 -10.86 -19.78
N ASP A 220 -6.63 -11.93 -20.45
CA ASP A 220 -6.29 -11.93 -21.87
C ASP A 220 -5.33 -10.79 -22.28
N GLY A 221 -4.37 -10.46 -21.40
CA GLY A 221 -3.40 -9.38 -21.61
C GLY A 221 -3.92 -7.97 -21.29
N ILE A 222 -5.17 -7.84 -20.87
CA ILE A 222 -5.80 -6.57 -20.49
C ILE A 222 -5.87 -6.46 -18.97
N ILE A 223 -5.25 -5.42 -18.42
CA ILE A 223 -5.31 -5.08 -17.00
C ILE A 223 -6.75 -4.69 -16.65
N LYS A 224 -7.29 -5.33 -15.61
CA LYS A 224 -8.62 -5.05 -15.04
C LYS A 224 -8.55 -4.29 -13.73
N ASP A 225 -7.54 -4.57 -12.92
CA ASP A 225 -7.22 -3.81 -11.71
C ASP A 225 -5.73 -3.46 -11.76
N LEU A 226 -5.38 -2.20 -11.42
CA LEU A 226 -4.01 -1.72 -11.39
C LEU A 226 -3.71 -1.09 -10.03
N SER A 227 -2.62 -1.50 -9.40
CA SER A 227 -2.22 -1.05 -8.07
C SER A 227 -0.70 -0.92 -7.98
N ILE A 228 -0.23 -0.18 -6.97
CA ILE A 228 1.19 -0.12 -6.61
C ILE A 228 1.37 -0.52 -5.15
N GLU A 229 2.51 -1.13 -4.84
CA GLU A 229 2.76 -1.65 -3.48
C GLU A 229 3.02 -0.54 -2.45
N ALA A 230 3.68 0.52 -2.89
CA ALA A 230 4.02 1.67 -2.08
C ALA A 230 4.00 2.94 -2.93
N PHE A 231 3.63 4.04 -2.29
CA PHE A 231 3.64 5.37 -2.87
C PHE A 231 4.23 6.34 -1.85
N ASP A 232 5.15 7.19 -2.30
CA ASP A 232 5.77 8.23 -1.48
C ASP A 232 5.39 9.61 -2.00
N SER A 233 5.84 9.94 -3.20
CA SER A 233 5.53 11.18 -3.90
C SER A 233 5.29 10.94 -5.39
N PRO A 234 4.56 11.85 -6.06
CA PRO A 234 4.46 11.85 -7.52
C PRO A 234 5.84 12.04 -8.16
N ASP A 235 6.11 11.30 -9.23
CA ASP A 235 7.25 11.48 -10.12
C ASP A 235 6.79 11.43 -11.59
N ASP A 236 7.72 11.59 -12.54
CA ASP A 236 7.41 11.60 -13.97
C ASP A 236 6.76 10.29 -14.45
N GLU A 237 7.19 9.14 -13.89
CA GLU A 237 6.64 7.83 -14.25
C GLU A 237 5.18 7.72 -13.80
N PHE A 238 4.92 8.10 -12.56
CA PHE A 238 3.59 8.12 -11.97
C PHE A 238 2.64 9.07 -12.71
N MET A 239 3.09 10.30 -13.00
CA MET A 239 2.28 11.28 -13.71
C MET A 239 1.96 10.80 -15.13
N THR A 240 2.93 10.16 -15.80
CA THR A 240 2.72 9.55 -17.12
C THR A 240 1.60 8.51 -17.11
N VAL A 241 1.53 7.66 -16.07
CA VAL A 241 0.45 6.67 -15.91
C VAL A 241 -0.91 7.35 -15.70
N LEU A 242 -0.99 8.36 -14.83
CA LEU A 242 -2.26 9.06 -14.59
C LEU A 242 -2.78 9.74 -15.86
N GLU A 243 -1.90 10.43 -16.58
CA GLU A 243 -2.22 11.19 -17.79
C GLU A 243 -2.64 10.32 -18.95
N SER A 244 -1.84 9.30 -19.26
CA SER A 244 -2.03 8.49 -20.45
C SER A 244 -3.33 7.69 -20.42
N PHE A 245 -3.84 7.41 -19.22
CA PHE A 245 -4.98 6.52 -19.03
C PHE A 245 -6.18 7.18 -18.33
N GLY A 246 -6.12 8.47 -18.00
CA GLY A 246 -7.21 9.19 -17.34
C GLY A 246 -7.55 8.61 -15.97
N LEU A 247 -6.51 8.24 -15.21
CA LEU A 247 -6.62 7.57 -13.91
C LEU A 247 -6.39 8.56 -12.76
N MET A 248 -6.77 8.13 -11.57
CA MET A 248 -6.38 8.71 -10.30
C MET A 248 -5.76 7.64 -9.42
N LEU A 249 -4.90 8.02 -8.48
CA LEU A 249 -4.41 7.12 -7.45
C LEU A 249 -5.22 7.31 -6.16
N VAL A 250 -5.64 6.22 -5.54
CA VAL A 250 -6.27 6.23 -4.21
C VAL A 250 -5.45 5.37 -3.25
N ASP A 251 -4.96 6.00 -2.18
CA ASP A 251 -4.38 5.33 -1.02
C ASP A 251 -5.47 5.19 0.05
N TRP A 252 -6.10 4.02 0.03
CA TRP A 252 -7.24 3.69 0.87
C TRP A 252 -6.89 3.66 2.36
N CYS A 253 -5.69 3.20 2.71
CA CYS A 253 -5.27 3.08 4.10
C CYS A 253 -5.03 4.45 4.76
N ASN A 254 -4.68 5.46 3.97
CA ASN A 254 -4.49 6.83 4.45
C ASN A 254 -5.66 7.76 4.09
N ALA A 255 -6.70 7.24 3.43
CA ALA A 255 -7.82 7.98 2.90
C ALA A 255 -7.38 9.19 2.04
N ARG A 256 -6.40 8.95 1.16
CA ARG A 256 -5.83 9.98 0.28
C ARG A 256 -6.11 9.65 -1.18
N MET A 257 -6.26 10.69 -1.98
CA MET A 257 -6.43 10.57 -3.42
C MET A 257 -5.55 11.60 -4.12
N ILE A 258 -4.99 11.20 -5.26
CA ILE A 258 -4.14 12.02 -6.10
C ILE A 258 -4.73 11.97 -7.51
N LEU A 259 -5.09 13.14 -8.01
CA LEU A 259 -5.65 13.36 -9.33
C LEU A 259 -4.60 14.10 -10.16
N ASN A 260 -4.59 13.87 -11.48
CA ASN A 260 -3.93 14.83 -12.34
C ASN A 260 -4.83 16.07 -12.46
N GLU A 261 -4.34 17.23 -12.04
CA GLU A 261 -5.02 18.51 -12.28
C GLU A 261 -4.88 18.88 -13.76
N ILE A 262 -5.64 18.22 -14.63
CA ILE A 262 -5.90 18.77 -15.95
C ILE A 262 -6.89 19.91 -15.73
N ALA A 263 -6.37 21.14 -15.73
CA ALA A 263 -7.16 22.35 -15.75
C ALA A 263 -8.22 22.25 -16.87
N GLU A 264 -9.48 22.10 -16.49
CA GLU A 264 -10.58 22.55 -17.33
C GLU A 264 -10.46 24.07 -17.44
N THR A 265 -9.71 24.55 -18.43
CA THR A 265 -10.01 25.86 -18.99
C THR A 265 -11.32 25.72 -19.75
N PRO A 266 -12.40 26.43 -19.38
CA PRO A 266 -13.62 26.45 -20.18
C PRO A 266 -13.38 27.32 -21.42
N GLU A 267 -12.61 26.81 -22.38
CA GLU A 267 -12.51 27.42 -23.71
C GLU A 267 -13.69 26.92 -24.54
N ASN A 268 -14.87 27.47 -24.27
CA ASN A 268 -16.01 27.69 -25.19
C ASN A 268 -17.29 27.98 -24.39
N ALA A 269 -17.32 29.10 -23.67
CA ALA A 269 -18.59 29.77 -23.43
C ALA A 269 -18.96 30.54 -24.72
N PRO A 270 -20.09 30.27 -25.38
CA PRO A 270 -20.52 31.06 -26.53
C PRO A 270 -20.72 32.51 -26.08
N ALA A 271 -20.13 33.45 -26.81
CA ALA A 271 -20.31 34.87 -26.60
C ALA A 271 -21.81 35.21 -26.61
N ILE A 272 -22.34 35.62 -25.46
CA ILE A 272 -23.66 36.21 -25.37
C ILE A 272 -23.56 37.57 -26.07
N VAL A 273 -24.09 37.64 -27.29
CA VAL A 273 -24.31 38.91 -28.00
C VAL A 273 -25.44 39.63 -27.28
N SER A 274 -25.11 40.69 -26.54
CA SER A 274 -26.11 41.61 -25.97
C SER A 274 -26.93 42.28 -27.08
N PRO A 275 -28.27 42.26 -27.02
CA PRO A 275 -29.12 42.98 -27.95
C PRO A 275 -29.46 44.36 -27.38
N ASP A 276 -28.52 45.30 -27.41
CA ASP A 276 -28.84 46.72 -27.19
C ASP A 276 -28.18 47.56 -28.27
N SER A 277 -28.83 47.55 -29.44
CA SER A 277 -28.59 48.50 -30.52
C SER A 277 -29.86 48.62 -31.37
N ILE A 278 -31.00 48.91 -30.74
CA ILE A 278 -32.16 49.49 -31.41
C ILE A 278 -32.83 50.51 -30.47
N LEU A 279 -32.76 51.77 -30.91
CA LEU A 279 -33.40 53.03 -30.45
C LEU A 279 -32.59 53.89 -29.48
#